data_AF-A0A945XBA5-F1
#
_entry.id   AF-A0A945XBA5-F1
#
_cell.length_a   1.000
_cell.length_b   1.000
_cell.length_c   1.000
_cell.angle_alpha   90.00
_cell.angle_beta   90.00
_cell.angle_gamma   90.00
#
_symmetry.space_group_name_H-M   'P 1'
#
loop_
_entity.id
_entity.type
_entity.pdbx_description
1 polymer ?
#
loop_
_entity_poly.entity_id
_entity_poly.type
_entity_poly.pdbx_seq_one_letter_code
_entity_poly.pdbx_strand_id
1 'polypeptide(L)'
;MPKHKPNQWRSEADLKAQNVGRDGSVLDFIENFTERFPALVDEYETLLTDNRIWKQRTVDIGIVDADLAKQLGFTGPMLRGSGVAWDLRRKEPYEVYDKLDFDIPVGVTGDCYDRYLVRIEEMRQSNHIIKQCAAWLQQNPGPVISSDLKVAPPARADMKEGMESLIHHFKYFTEGYSVPEGEAYAAVEHPKGEFGTYILSDGANKPYRLKIRAPGFAHLSAMDEMVKGHMLADVVAVIGTMDVVFGEIDR
;
A
#
# COMPACT_ATOMS: atom_id res chain seq x y z
N MET A 1 7.13 21.53 8.52
CA MET A 1 7.09 20.31 9.38
C MET A 1 7.72 20.58 10.76
N PRO A 2 7.41 19.81 11.84
CA PRO A 2 8.07 19.99 13.13
C PRO A 2 9.58 19.75 13.00
N LYS A 3 10.41 20.71 13.43
CA LYS A 3 11.87 20.63 13.35
C LYS A 3 12.46 19.84 14.50
N HIS A 4 13.56 19.13 14.24
CA HIS A 4 14.37 18.53 15.29
C HIS A 4 15.01 19.62 16.15
N LYS A 5 14.86 19.48 17.46
CA LYS A 5 15.42 20.39 18.46
C LYS A 5 16.83 19.95 18.87
N PRO A 6 17.68 20.89 19.30
CA PRO A 6 19.00 20.57 19.83
C PRO A 6 18.91 19.67 21.07
N ASN A 7 19.85 18.73 21.17
CA ASN A 7 19.98 17.81 22.28
C ASN A 7 21.47 17.49 22.52
N GLN A 8 21.82 17.02 23.71
CA GLN A 8 23.19 16.73 24.16
C GLN A 8 23.96 15.73 23.29
N TRP A 9 23.27 14.96 22.44
CA TRP A 9 23.87 13.93 21.58
C TRP A 9 24.03 14.33 20.11
N ARG A 10 23.62 15.54 19.70
CA ARG A 10 23.62 15.93 18.27
C ARG A 10 24.31 17.26 18.06
N SER A 11 25.20 17.31 17.08
CA SER A 11 25.85 18.56 16.69
C SER A 11 24.89 19.47 15.91
N GLU A 12 25.19 20.77 15.85
CA GLU A 12 24.39 21.72 15.06
C GLU A 12 24.38 21.37 13.56
N ALA A 13 25.48 20.81 13.05
CA ALA A 13 25.57 20.33 11.67
C ALA A 13 24.60 19.17 11.40
N ASP A 14 24.50 18.21 12.32
CA ASP A 14 23.58 17.07 12.21
C ASP A 14 22.12 17.53 12.26
N LEU A 15 21.82 18.49 13.14
CA LEU A 15 20.48 19.07 13.24
C LEU A 15 20.10 19.85 11.99
N LYS A 16 21.05 20.56 11.38
CA LYS A 16 20.83 21.26 10.10
C LYS A 16 20.54 20.24 9.00
N ALA A 17 21.32 19.16 8.91
CA ALA A 17 21.12 18.08 7.94
C ALA A 17 19.76 17.38 8.10
N GLN A 18 19.34 17.09 9.32
CA GLN A 18 18.04 16.45 9.61
C GLN A 18 16.84 17.36 9.37
N ASN A 19 17.06 18.68 9.42
CA ASN A 19 16.02 19.66 9.16
C ASN A 19 15.95 20.08 7.68
N VAL A 20 16.85 19.57 6.81
CA VAL A 20 16.75 19.76 5.35
C VAL A 20 15.39 19.25 4.86
N GLY A 21 14.67 20.10 4.13
CA GLY A 21 13.33 19.80 3.59
C GLY A 21 12.20 19.88 4.62
N ARG A 22 12.47 20.14 5.91
CA ARG A 22 11.42 20.32 6.94
C ARG A 22 10.90 21.76 7.01
N ASP A 23 11.54 22.66 6.27
CA ASP A 23 11.12 24.03 6.01
C ASP A 23 10.01 24.07 4.95
N GLY A 24 9.05 24.98 5.11
CA GLY A 24 7.94 25.13 4.17
C GLY A 24 6.71 24.25 4.47
N SER A 25 5.97 23.96 3.40
CA SER A 25 4.73 23.20 3.39
C SER A 25 4.97 21.69 3.50
N VAL A 26 3.89 20.91 3.61
CA VAL A 26 3.98 19.43 3.58
C VAL A 26 4.38 18.94 2.19
N LEU A 27 3.97 19.65 1.12
CA LEU A 27 4.31 19.29 -0.25
C LEU A 27 5.82 19.45 -0.51
N ASP A 28 6.43 20.52 0.00
CA ASP A 28 7.88 20.75 -0.12
C ASP A 28 8.68 19.63 0.58
N PHE A 29 8.17 19.13 1.72
CA PHE A 29 8.76 18.00 2.43
C PHE A 29 8.63 16.69 1.64
N ILE A 30 7.47 16.44 1.03
CA ILE A 30 7.25 15.26 0.19
C ILE A 30 8.16 15.31 -1.04
N GLU A 31 8.29 16.47 -1.68
CA GLU A 31 9.17 16.66 -2.83
C GLU A 31 10.63 16.32 -2.46
N ASN A 32 11.14 16.89 -1.37
CA ASN A 32 12.49 16.57 -0.88
C ASN A 32 12.68 15.08 -0.57
N PHE A 33 11.66 14.41 -0.01
CA PHE A 33 11.69 12.97 0.21
C PHE A 33 11.80 12.21 -1.11
N THR A 34 11.00 12.57 -2.12
CA THR A 34 10.98 11.87 -3.41
C THR A 34 12.28 12.00 -4.20
N GLU A 35 13.03 13.08 -4.01
CA GLU A 35 14.35 13.27 -4.61
C GLU A 35 15.43 12.41 -3.96
N ARG A 36 15.34 12.21 -2.64
CA ARG A 36 16.36 11.48 -1.86
C ARG A 36 16.13 9.98 -1.84
N PHE A 37 14.86 9.55 -1.86
CA PHE A 37 14.49 8.16 -1.65
C PHE A 37 15.11 7.18 -2.66
N PRO A 38 15.20 7.46 -3.98
CA PRO A 38 15.84 6.54 -4.93
C PRO A 38 17.29 6.19 -4.56
N ALA A 39 18.08 7.19 -4.14
CA ALA A 39 19.47 6.94 -3.73
C ALA A 39 19.56 6.03 -2.50
N LEU A 40 18.60 6.11 -1.58
CA LEU A 40 18.52 5.20 -0.43
C LEU A 40 18.11 3.78 -0.83
N VAL A 41 17.28 3.63 -1.86
CA VAL A 41 16.96 2.32 -2.45
C VAL A 41 18.20 1.72 -3.11
N ASP A 42 19.01 2.52 -3.79
CA ASP A 42 20.27 2.08 -4.41
C ASP A 42 21.29 1.59 -3.35
N GLU A 43 21.31 2.18 -2.15
CA GLU A 43 22.10 1.68 -1.01
C GLU A 43 21.65 0.26 -0.60
N TYR A 44 20.34 -0.01 -0.56
CA TYR A 44 19.82 -1.35 -0.26
C TYR A 44 20.17 -2.36 -1.36
N GLU A 45 20.06 -1.98 -2.62
CA GLU A 45 20.45 -2.85 -3.73
C GLU A 45 21.95 -3.15 -3.74
N THR A 46 22.78 -2.17 -3.42
CA THR A 46 24.24 -2.34 -3.30
C THR A 46 24.59 -3.43 -2.28
N LEU A 47 23.84 -3.52 -1.17
CA LEU A 47 24.06 -4.50 -0.12
C LEU A 47 23.48 -5.89 -0.41
N LEU A 48 22.37 -5.96 -1.15
CA LEU A 48 21.57 -7.19 -1.29
C LEU A 48 21.52 -7.72 -2.72
N THR A 49 21.26 -6.88 -3.71
CA THR A 49 20.91 -7.31 -5.08
C THR A 49 22.02 -8.14 -5.71
N ASP A 50 23.27 -7.69 -5.63
CA ASP A 50 24.44 -8.40 -6.19
C ASP A 50 25.20 -9.28 -5.18
N ASN A 51 24.71 -9.33 -3.95
CA ASN A 51 25.33 -10.13 -2.92
C ASN A 51 25.17 -11.62 -3.23
N ARG A 52 26.29 -12.34 -3.35
CA ARG A 52 26.31 -13.77 -3.62
C ARG A 52 25.57 -14.58 -2.55
N ILE A 53 25.68 -14.19 -1.28
CA ILE A 53 25.01 -14.88 -0.17
C ILE A 53 23.49 -14.68 -0.29
N TRP A 54 23.05 -13.48 -0.67
CA TRP A 54 21.64 -13.19 -0.89
C TRP A 54 21.06 -14.00 -2.05
N LYS A 55 21.73 -13.99 -3.21
CA LYS A 55 21.32 -14.80 -4.38
C LYS A 55 21.26 -16.30 -4.04
N GLN A 56 22.26 -16.84 -3.35
CA GLN A 56 22.26 -18.24 -2.90
C GLN A 56 21.11 -18.61 -1.97
N ARG A 57 20.49 -17.64 -1.29
CA ARG A 57 19.41 -17.84 -0.32
C ARG A 57 18.04 -17.45 -0.85
N THR A 58 17.92 -17.05 -2.11
CA THR A 58 16.68 -16.53 -2.69
C THR A 58 16.41 -17.02 -4.11
N VAL A 59 17.46 -17.24 -4.91
CA VAL A 59 17.35 -17.79 -6.25
C VAL A 59 16.97 -19.27 -6.16
N ASP A 60 16.04 -19.71 -7.01
CA ASP A 60 15.50 -21.07 -7.06
C ASP A 60 14.80 -21.54 -5.77
N ILE A 61 14.37 -20.61 -4.90
CA ILE A 61 13.63 -20.94 -3.67
C ILE A 61 12.17 -20.54 -3.83
N GLY A 62 11.26 -21.47 -3.50
CA GLY A 62 9.82 -21.20 -3.50
C GLY A 62 9.28 -20.85 -4.88
N ILE A 63 9.78 -21.51 -5.93
CA ILE A 63 9.36 -21.32 -7.32
C ILE A 63 7.88 -21.66 -7.44
N VAL A 64 7.11 -20.76 -8.06
CA VAL A 64 5.69 -20.98 -8.32
C VAL A 64 5.40 -20.58 -9.76
N ASP A 65 4.88 -21.53 -10.54
CA ASP A 65 4.46 -21.30 -11.92
C ASP A 65 3.22 -20.40 -11.99
N ALA A 66 3.07 -19.68 -13.11
CA ALA A 66 1.95 -18.77 -13.35
C ALA A 66 0.56 -19.41 -13.17
N ASP A 67 0.38 -20.66 -13.64
CA ASP A 67 -0.92 -21.34 -13.56
C ASP A 67 -1.21 -21.84 -12.14
N LEU A 68 -0.18 -22.33 -11.44
CA LEU A 68 -0.30 -22.72 -10.03
C LEU A 68 -0.59 -21.50 -9.15
N ALA A 69 0.08 -20.38 -9.40
CA ALA A 69 -0.17 -19.12 -8.69
C ALA A 69 -1.65 -18.69 -8.80
N LYS A 70 -2.25 -18.80 -9.99
CA LYS A 70 -3.67 -18.49 -10.19
C LYS A 70 -4.59 -19.46 -9.46
N GLN A 71 -4.29 -20.76 -9.51
CA GLN A 71 -5.09 -21.80 -8.83
C GLN A 71 -5.08 -21.63 -7.31
N LEU A 72 -3.94 -21.22 -6.75
CA LEU A 72 -3.76 -20.96 -5.32
C LEU A 72 -4.30 -19.58 -4.89
N GLY A 73 -4.84 -18.79 -5.82
CA GLY A 73 -5.41 -17.48 -5.53
C GLY A 73 -4.37 -16.41 -5.18
N PHE A 74 -3.13 -16.55 -5.68
CA PHE A 74 -2.09 -15.54 -5.46
C PHE A 74 -2.41 -14.24 -6.18
N THR A 75 -2.06 -13.15 -5.54
CA THR A 75 -2.24 -11.77 -6.03
C THR A 75 -1.02 -10.91 -5.67
N GLY A 76 -0.85 -9.77 -6.34
CA GLY A 76 0.23 -8.83 -6.06
C GLY A 76 1.62 -9.31 -6.43
N PRO A 77 2.66 -8.98 -5.63
CA PRO A 77 4.05 -9.37 -5.92
C PRO A 77 4.24 -10.88 -6.10
N MET A 78 3.45 -11.70 -5.41
CA MET A 78 3.49 -13.16 -5.52
C MET A 78 3.06 -13.65 -6.91
N LEU A 79 2.05 -13.00 -7.50
CA LEU A 79 1.55 -13.32 -8.84
C LEU A 79 2.46 -12.72 -9.93
N ARG A 80 2.93 -11.50 -9.72
CA ARG A 80 3.85 -10.81 -10.63
C ARG A 80 5.22 -11.44 -10.69
N GLY A 81 5.74 -11.94 -9.56
CA GLY A 81 6.99 -12.68 -9.52
C GLY A 81 6.96 -13.91 -10.44
N SER A 82 5.81 -14.59 -10.54
CA SER A 82 5.58 -15.75 -11.40
C SER A 82 5.31 -15.44 -12.88
N GLY A 83 5.57 -14.21 -13.35
CA GLY A 83 5.42 -13.85 -14.76
C GLY A 83 4.03 -13.37 -15.19
N VAL A 84 3.09 -13.20 -14.26
CA VAL A 84 1.72 -12.76 -14.58
C VAL A 84 1.60 -11.25 -14.38
N ALA A 85 1.45 -10.51 -15.49
CA ALA A 85 1.23 -9.07 -15.49
C ALA A 85 -0.20 -8.69 -15.05
N TRP A 86 -0.47 -8.82 -13.75
CA TRP A 86 -1.75 -8.50 -13.12
C TRP A 86 -1.57 -7.47 -12.00
N ASP A 87 -2.27 -6.35 -12.11
CA ASP A 87 -2.31 -5.27 -11.11
C ASP A 87 -3.64 -4.54 -11.25
N LEU A 88 -4.39 -4.42 -10.16
CA LEU A 88 -5.71 -3.80 -10.18
C LEU A 88 -5.64 -2.32 -10.59
N ARG A 89 -4.57 -1.60 -10.24
CA ARG A 89 -4.44 -0.16 -10.54
C ARG A 89 -4.42 0.15 -12.03
N ARG A 90 -4.04 -0.82 -12.88
CA ARG A 90 -4.11 -0.69 -14.35
C ARG A 90 -5.27 -1.46 -14.98
N LYS A 91 -5.61 -2.65 -14.46
CA LYS A 91 -6.65 -3.51 -15.05
C LYS A 91 -8.06 -3.06 -14.68
N GLU A 92 -8.26 -2.69 -13.42
CA GLU A 92 -9.53 -2.20 -12.86
C GLU A 92 -9.24 -0.91 -12.08
N PRO A 93 -8.88 0.17 -12.79
CA PRO A 93 -8.39 1.39 -12.15
C PRO A 93 -9.45 2.00 -11.23
N TYR A 94 -9.02 2.38 -10.05
CA TYR A 94 -9.80 3.12 -9.06
C TYR A 94 -9.16 4.49 -8.82
N GLU A 95 -9.94 5.40 -8.21
CA GLU A 95 -9.53 6.79 -7.94
C GLU A 95 -8.99 7.52 -9.18
N VAL A 96 -7.67 7.70 -9.27
CA VAL A 96 -6.99 8.46 -10.33
C VAL A 96 -5.80 7.70 -10.94
N TYR A 97 -5.67 6.39 -10.66
CA TYR A 97 -4.57 5.57 -11.19
C TYR A 97 -4.60 5.44 -12.71
N ASP A 98 -5.76 5.65 -13.35
CA ASP A 98 -5.92 5.73 -14.80
C ASP A 98 -5.18 6.92 -15.43
N LYS A 99 -4.99 8.01 -14.68
CA LYS A 99 -4.34 9.25 -15.14
C LYS A 99 -2.85 9.34 -14.80
N LEU A 100 -2.36 8.39 -14.01
CA LEU A 100 -0.97 8.35 -13.57
C LEU A 100 -0.13 7.48 -14.49
N ASP A 101 1.14 7.86 -14.65
CA ASP A 101 2.10 7.10 -15.43
C ASP A 101 3.03 6.30 -14.51
N PHE A 102 3.09 4.99 -14.71
CA PHE A 102 3.92 4.06 -13.94
C PHE A 102 3.96 2.69 -14.61
N ASP A 103 5.07 1.99 -14.42
CA ASP A 103 5.26 0.65 -14.94
C ASP A 103 4.95 -0.41 -13.88
N ILE A 104 4.56 -1.60 -14.33
CA ILE A 104 4.33 -2.75 -13.46
C ILE A 104 5.52 -3.71 -13.63
N PRO A 105 6.33 -3.92 -12.59
CA PRO A 105 7.40 -4.91 -12.65
C PRO A 105 6.83 -6.32 -12.63
N VAL A 106 7.41 -7.20 -13.44
CA VAL A 106 7.00 -8.60 -13.57
C VAL A 106 8.27 -9.45 -13.53
N GLY A 107 8.26 -10.49 -12.70
CA GLY A 107 9.33 -11.49 -12.63
C GLY A 107 9.23 -12.51 -13.77
N VAL A 108 10.15 -13.47 -13.82
CA VAL A 108 10.19 -14.46 -14.91
C VAL A 108 10.14 -15.88 -14.37
N THR A 109 10.91 -16.14 -13.32
CA THR A 109 11.15 -17.46 -12.74
C THR A 109 10.12 -17.79 -11.66
N GLY A 110 9.61 -16.78 -10.94
CA GLY A 110 8.67 -17.01 -9.84
C GLY A 110 9.31 -17.41 -8.52
N ASP A 111 10.62 -17.23 -8.37
CA ASP A 111 11.35 -17.51 -7.13
C ASP A 111 11.23 -16.36 -6.10
N CYS A 112 11.89 -16.53 -4.96
CA CYS A 112 11.94 -15.50 -3.93
C CYS A 112 12.73 -14.24 -4.37
N TYR A 113 13.71 -14.39 -5.26
CA TYR A 113 14.55 -13.30 -5.72
C TYR A 113 13.81 -12.35 -6.68
N ASP A 114 13.03 -12.90 -7.61
CA ASP A 114 12.16 -12.13 -8.51
C ASP A 114 11.12 -11.33 -7.73
N ARG A 115 10.54 -11.91 -6.67
CA ARG A 115 9.61 -11.20 -5.79
C ARG A 115 10.27 -10.05 -5.03
N TYR A 116 11.53 -10.23 -4.64
CA TYR A 116 12.34 -9.15 -4.07
C TYR A 116 12.54 -8.03 -5.08
N LEU A 117 12.98 -8.34 -6.31
CA LEU A 117 13.19 -7.34 -7.36
C LEU A 117 11.91 -6.58 -7.71
N VAL A 118 10.79 -7.30 -7.83
CA VAL A 118 9.45 -6.71 -8.05
C VAL A 118 9.13 -5.68 -6.97
N ARG A 119 9.37 -5.99 -5.69
CA ARG A 119 9.13 -5.04 -4.58
C ARG A 119 10.08 -3.84 -4.60
N ILE A 120 11.35 -4.06 -4.93
CA ILE A 120 12.31 -2.95 -5.06
C ILE A 120 11.86 -1.99 -6.18
N GLU A 121 11.48 -2.52 -7.32
CA GLU A 121 11.02 -1.70 -8.44
C GLU A 121 9.67 -1.02 -8.14
N GLU A 122 8.76 -1.69 -7.43
CA GLU A 122 7.52 -1.07 -6.94
C GLU A 122 7.79 0.13 -6.02
N MET A 123 8.84 0.13 -5.21
CA MET A 123 9.22 1.30 -4.41
C MET A 123 9.63 2.48 -5.30
N ARG A 124 10.34 2.24 -6.40
CA ARG A 124 10.72 3.28 -7.37
C ARG A 124 9.51 3.82 -8.11
N GLN A 125 8.63 2.94 -8.59
CA GLN A 125 7.38 3.32 -9.26
C GLN A 125 6.44 4.07 -8.31
N SER A 126 6.36 3.66 -7.04
CA SER A 126 5.59 4.38 -6.02
C SER A 126 6.14 5.79 -5.79
N ASN A 127 7.46 5.95 -5.75
CA ASN A 127 8.10 7.26 -5.67
C ASN A 127 7.78 8.14 -6.89
N HIS A 128 7.76 7.55 -8.09
CA HIS A 128 7.38 8.23 -9.32
C HIS A 128 5.93 8.74 -9.28
N ILE A 129 5.00 7.90 -8.83
CA ILE A 129 3.59 8.25 -8.63
C ILE A 129 3.46 9.42 -7.63
N ILE A 130 4.14 9.34 -6.48
CA ILE A 130 4.08 10.41 -5.46
C ILE A 130 4.54 11.74 -6.05
N LYS A 131 5.61 11.74 -6.86
CA LYS A 131 6.13 12.95 -7.51
C LYS A 131 5.11 13.57 -8.48
N GLN A 132 4.41 12.74 -9.28
CA GLN A 132 3.34 13.22 -10.17
C GLN A 132 2.18 13.82 -9.38
N CYS A 133 1.72 13.13 -8.33
CA CYS A 133 0.63 13.59 -7.48
C CYS A 133 0.98 14.91 -6.76
N ALA A 134 2.18 15.03 -6.22
CA ALA A 134 2.64 16.25 -5.54
C ALA A 134 2.68 17.45 -6.50
N ALA A 135 3.24 17.27 -7.69
CA ALA A 135 3.29 18.31 -8.72
C ALA A 135 1.87 18.75 -9.17
N TRP A 136 0.94 17.79 -9.29
CA TRP A 136 -0.44 18.09 -9.65
C TRP A 136 -1.17 18.86 -8.54
N LEU A 137 -1.01 18.45 -7.28
CA LEU A 137 -1.64 19.11 -6.13
C LEU A 137 -1.15 20.55 -5.92
N GLN A 138 0.12 20.84 -6.21
CA GLN A 138 0.65 22.21 -6.14
C GLN A 138 -0.10 23.16 -7.11
N GLN A 139 -0.55 22.64 -8.25
CA GLN A 139 -1.22 23.43 -9.29
C GLN A 139 -2.75 23.46 -9.13
N ASN A 140 -3.32 22.46 -8.46
CA ASN A 140 -4.77 22.23 -8.41
C ASN A 140 -5.28 22.22 -6.96
N PRO A 141 -5.52 23.39 -6.35
CA PRO A 141 -6.20 23.45 -5.06
C PRO A 141 -7.69 23.11 -5.23
N GLY A 142 -8.25 22.35 -4.28
CA GLY A 142 -9.65 21.95 -4.33
C GLY A 142 -10.17 21.42 -2.99
N PRO A 143 -11.48 21.16 -2.89
CA PRO A 143 -12.06 20.55 -1.71
C PRO A 143 -11.54 19.11 -1.55
N VAL A 144 -11.20 18.74 -0.32
CA VAL A 144 -10.67 17.40 0.04
C VAL A 144 -11.74 16.44 0.55
N ILE A 145 -12.96 16.95 0.75
CA ILE A 145 -14.09 16.20 1.29
C ILE A 145 -15.34 16.52 0.46
N SER A 146 -16.26 15.55 0.37
CA SER A 146 -17.54 15.74 -0.30
C SER A 146 -18.31 16.91 0.32
N SER A 147 -19.02 17.68 -0.52
CA SER A 147 -19.92 18.74 -0.08
C SER A 147 -21.26 18.22 0.48
N ASP A 148 -21.54 16.92 0.34
CA ASP A 148 -22.77 16.32 0.87
C ASP A 148 -22.67 16.10 2.39
N LEU A 149 -23.37 16.95 3.14
CA LEU A 149 -23.42 16.94 4.60
C LEU A 149 -24.13 15.71 5.21
N LYS A 150 -24.76 14.86 4.40
CA LYS A 150 -25.34 13.59 4.86
C LYS A 150 -24.31 12.47 4.95
N VAL A 151 -23.23 12.56 4.18
CA VAL A 151 -22.20 11.52 4.08
C VAL A 151 -20.85 12.02 4.61
N ALA A 152 -20.63 13.33 4.64
CA ALA A 152 -19.44 13.95 5.20
C ALA A 152 -19.81 14.95 6.33
N PRO A 153 -19.02 15.03 7.41
CA PRO A 153 -19.25 16.03 8.44
C PRO A 153 -18.92 17.44 7.92
N PRO A 154 -19.69 18.48 8.33
CA PRO A 154 -19.40 19.87 7.98
C PRO A 154 -18.12 20.38 8.63
N ALA A 155 -17.57 21.47 8.08
CA ALA A 155 -16.45 22.16 8.70
C ALA A 155 -16.84 22.72 10.09
N ARG A 156 -15.87 22.76 11.00
CA ARG A 156 -16.11 23.24 12.38
C ARG A 156 -16.51 24.71 12.46
N ALA A 157 -16.14 25.53 11.49
CA ALA A 157 -16.57 26.92 11.40
C ALA A 157 -18.08 26.98 11.08
N ASP A 158 -18.48 26.34 9.98
CA ASP A 158 -19.87 26.31 9.51
C ASP A 158 -20.83 25.67 10.51
N MET A 159 -20.38 24.64 11.23
CA MET A 159 -21.14 24.00 12.30
C MET A 159 -21.51 24.95 13.45
N LYS A 160 -20.68 25.95 13.74
CA LYS A 160 -20.92 26.91 14.84
C LYS A 160 -21.87 28.04 14.46
N GLU A 161 -22.02 28.29 13.16
CA GLU A 161 -22.84 29.40 12.64
C GLU A 161 -24.19 28.92 12.10
N GLY A 162 -24.21 27.76 11.43
CA GLY A 162 -25.41 27.22 10.78
C GLY A 162 -26.13 26.17 11.62
N MET A 163 -27.45 26.35 11.79
CA MET A 163 -28.30 25.38 12.49
C MET A 163 -28.33 24.03 11.75
N GLU A 164 -28.44 24.04 10.42
CA GLU A 164 -28.48 22.85 9.58
C GLU A 164 -27.17 22.05 9.69
N SER A 165 -26.03 22.73 9.60
CA SER A 165 -24.70 22.14 9.78
C SER A 165 -24.56 21.48 11.16
N LEU A 166 -25.09 22.11 12.20
CA LEU A 166 -25.10 21.53 13.55
C LEU A 166 -25.97 20.27 13.63
N ILE A 167 -27.16 20.26 13.02
CA ILE A 167 -28.03 19.08 12.96
C ILE A 167 -27.32 17.93 12.23
N HIS A 168 -26.72 18.19 11.08
CA HIS A 168 -26.00 17.19 10.31
C HIS A 168 -24.79 16.63 11.06
N HIS A 169 -23.99 17.50 11.69
CA HIS A 169 -22.89 17.07 12.55
C HIS A 169 -23.39 16.18 13.70
N PHE A 170 -24.46 16.59 14.40
CA PHE A 170 -25.01 15.82 15.51
C PHE A 170 -25.50 14.43 15.07
N LYS A 171 -26.29 14.36 13.99
CA LYS A 171 -26.78 13.08 13.46
C LYS A 171 -25.64 12.18 12.99
N TYR A 172 -24.67 12.73 12.26
CA TYR A 172 -23.54 11.97 11.73
C TYR A 172 -22.72 11.28 12.83
N PHE A 173 -22.45 11.97 13.95
CA PHE A 173 -21.64 11.41 15.04
C PHE A 173 -22.43 10.58 16.06
N THR A 174 -23.76 10.67 16.09
CA THR A 174 -24.60 9.90 17.03
C THR A 174 -25.24 8.68 16.37
N GLU A 175 -25.90 8.88 15.24
CA GLU A 175 -26.58 7.83 14.48
C GLU A 175 -25.67 7.28 13.37
N GLY A 176 -24.90 8.14 12.70
CA GLY A 176 -24.19 7.79 11.46
C GLY A 176 -25.02 8.08 10.22
N TYR A 177 -24.62 7.51 9.08
CA TYR A 177 -25.35 7.58 7.82
C TYR A 177 -25.85 6.19 7.43
N SER A 178 -27.02 6.13 6.80
CA SER A 178 -27.58 4.90 6.26
C SER A 178 -27.03 4.63 4.87
N VAL A 179 -26.63 3.38 4.63
CA VAL A 179 -26.22 2.90 3.31
C VAL A 179 -27.42 2.19 2.66
N PRO A 180 -27.65 2.33 1.35
CA PRO A 180 -28.72 1.60 0.67
C PRO A 180 -28.58 0.09 0.83
N GLU A 181 -29.72 -0.62 0.85
CA GLU A 181 -29.76 -2.08 0.85
C GLU A 181 -29.04 -2.67 -0.36
N GLY A 182 -28.17 -3.64 -0.13
CA GLY A 182 -27.42 -4.31 -1.20
C GLY A 182 -26.11 -4.92 -0.74
N GLU A 183 -25.40 -5.54 -1.68
CA GLU A 183 -24.08 -6.12 -1.48
C GLU A 183 -23.07 -5.52 -2.46
N ALA A 184 -21.83 -5.38 -2.00
CA ALA A 184 -20.73 -4.90 -2.82
C ALA A 184 -19.43 -5.63 -2.46
N TYR A 185 -18.65 -6.01 -3.48
CA TYR A 185 -17.25 -6.39 -3.35
C TYR A 185 -16.41 -5.32 -4.03
N ALA A 186 -15.50 -4.72 -3.29
CA ALA A 186 -14.51 -3.81 -3.85
C ALA A 186 -13.12 -4.28 -3.43
N ALA A 187 -12.19 -4.22 -4.37
CA ALA A 187 -10.82 -4.65 -4.19
C ALA A 187 -9.85 -3.52 -4.56
N VAL A 188 -8.73 -3.46 -3.84
CA VAL A 188 -7.63 -2.53 -4.12
C VAL A 188 -6.32 -3.31 -4.17
N GLU A 189 -5.35 -2.78 -4.93
CA GLU A 189 -4.00 -3.34 -4.95
C GLU A 189 -3.25 -2.88 -3.69
N HIS A 190 -3.35 -3.66 -2.60
CA HIS A 190 -2.54 -3.46 -1.41
C HIS A 190 -1.09 -3.89 -1.70
N PRO A 191 -0.05 -3.38 -1.02
CA PRO A 191 1.34 -3.79 -1.27
C PRO A 191 1.61 -5.31 -1.11
N LYS A 192 0.72 -6.01 -0.40
CA LYS A 192 0.74 -7.48 -0.29
C LYS A 192 0.04 -8.17 -1.46
N GLY A 193 -0.89 -7.50 -2.12
CA GLY A 193 -1.70 -7.99 -3.23
C GLY A 193 -3.15 -7.50 -3.13
N GLU A 194 -4.07 -8.18 -3.79
CA GLU A 194 -5.48 -7.80 -3.79
C GLU A 194 -6.07 -7.84 -2.37
N PHE A 195 -6.45 -6.68 -1.85
CA PHE A 195 -7.19 -6.56 -0.60
C PHE A 195 -8.64 -6.26 -0.93
N GLY A 196 -9.50 -7.26 -0.70
CA GLY A 196 -10.92 -7.18 -1.01
C GLY A 196 -11.75 -6.98 0.25
N THR A 197 -12.79 -6.15 0.16
CA THR A 197 -13.81 -6.03 1.20
C THR A 197 -15.18 -6.30 0.58
N TYR A 198 -15.85 -7.32 1.13
CA TYR A 198 -17.24 -7.65 0.85
C TYR A 198 -18.12 -7.07 1.95
N ILE A 199 -19.07 -6.23 1.58
CA ILE A 199 -20.01 -5.57 2.51
C ILE A 199 -21.44 -5.88 2.06
N LEU A 200 -22.27 -6.26 3.02
CA LEU A 200 -23.72 -6.43 2.88
C LEU A 200 -24.42 -5.41 3.80
N SER A 201 -25.31 -4.61 3.23
CA SER A 201 -26.14 -3.64 3.94
C SER A 201 -27.61 -4.03 3.86
N ASP A 202 -28.29 -3.94 5.01
CA ASP A 202 -29.73 -4.12 5.19
C ASP A 202 -30.46 -2.76 5.29
N GLY A 203 -29.85 -1.68 4.81
CA GLY A 203 -30.43 -0.33 4.88
C GLY A 203 -30.18 0.39 6.22
N ALA A 204 -29.61 -0.31 7.20
CA ALA A 204 -29.27 0.28 8.49
C ALA A 204 -27.99 1.13 8.43
N ASN A 205 -27.70 1.81 9.54
CA ASN A 205 -26.48 2.60 9.75
C ASN A 205 -25.22 1.77 10.04
N LYS A 206 -25.37 0.44 10.23
CA LYS A 206 -24.27 -0.49 10.48
C LYS A 206 -24.24 -1.56 9.40
N PRO A 207 -23.06 -2.04 8.99
CA PRO A 207 -22.98 -3.12 8.03
C PRO A 207 -23.58 -4.40 8.64
N TYR A 208 -24.48 -5.05 7.91
CA TYR A 208 -25.07 -6.32 8.33
C TYR A 208 -24.02 -7.43 8.33
N ARG A 209 -23.20 -7.49 7.27
CA ARG A 209 -22.04 -8.39 7.18
C ARG A 209 -20.88 -7.68 6.51
N LEU A 210 -19.68 -7.90 7.05
CA LEU A 210 -18.43 -7.45 6.47
C LEU A 210 -17.47 -8.63 6.44
N LYS A 211 -16.96 -9.00 5.26
CA LYS A 211 -15.91 -10.00 5.09
C LYS A 211 -14.73 -9.38 4.36
N ILE A 212 -13.56 -9.51 4.95
CA ILE A 212 -12.29 -9.09 4.36
C ILE A 212 -11.62 -10.30 3.70
N ARG A 213 -11.20 -10.12 2.46
CA ARG A 213 -10.30 -11.00 1.71
C ARG A 213 -8.88 -10.47 1.87
N ALA A 214 -8.14 -11.08 2.81
CA ALA A 214 -6.74 -10.76 3.02
C ALA A 214 -5.85 -11.51 2.02
N PRO A 215 -4.92 -10.83 1.33
CA PRO A 215 -4.01 -11.50 0.40
C PRO A 215 -3.12 -12.51 1.12
N GLY A 216 -2.60 -12.18 2.31
CA GLY A 216 -1.74 -13.05 3.09
C GLY A 216 -2.39 -14.37 3.53
N PHE A 217 -3.72 -14.44 3.62
CA PHE A 217 -4.43 -15.69 3.93
C PHE A 217 -4.28 -16.72 2.79
N ALA A 218 -4.48 -16.28 1.54
CA ALA A 218 -4.28 -17.14 0.37
C ALA A 218 -2.80 -17.53 0.22
N HIS A 219 -1.88 -16.59 0.43
CA HIS A 219 -0.44 -16.87 0.37
C HIS A 219 0.00 -17.90 1.41
N LEU A 220 -0.44 -17.75 2.67
CA LEU A 220 -0.08 -18.68 3.73
C LEU A 220 -0.71 -20.07 3.52
N SER A 221 -1.90 -20.15 2.93
CA SER A 221 -2.54 -21.42 2.59
C SER A 221 -1.72 -22.28 1.61
N ALA A 222 -0.93 -21.62 0.76
CA ALA A 222 -0.06 -22.27 -0.22
C ALA A 222 1.35 -22.59 0.29
N MET A 223 1.63 -22.31 1.57
CA MET A 223 2.95 -22.51 2.15
C MET A 223 3.43 -23.96 2.05
N ASP A 224 2.52 -24.92 2.19
CA ASP A 224 2.87 -26.35 2.05
C ASP A 224 3.41 -26.65 0.64
N GLU A 225 2.74 -26.18 -0.42
CA GLU A 225 3.20 -26.41 -1.80
C GLU A 225 4.52 -25.70 -2.11
N MET A 226 4.71 -24.47 -1.60
CA MET A 226 5.92 -23.70 -1.85
C MET A 226 7.16 -24.23 -1.14
N VAL A 227 7.01 -24.98 -0.04
CA VAL A 227 8.11 -25.43 0.80
C VAL A 227 8.50 -26.89 0.53
N LYS A 228 7.66 -27.66 -0.19
CA LYS A 228 7.96 -29.05 -0.55
C LYS A 228 9.29 -29.16 -1.29
N GLY A 229 10.20 -29.99 -0.76
CA GLY A 229 11.52 -30.23 -1.34
C GLY A 229 12.61 -29.24 -0.89
N HIS A 230 12.27 -28.22 -0.10
CA HIS A 230 13.24 -27.26 0.44
C HIS A 230 13.73 -27.62 1.86
N MET A 231 14.81 -26.98 2.30
CA MET A 231 15.34 -27.15 3.65
C MET A 231 14.61 -26.24 4.65
N LEU A 232 14.69 -26.58 5.95
CA LEU A 232 14.08 -25.77 7.02
C LEU A 232 14.54 -24.30 6.98
N ALA A 233 15.79 -24.05 6.60
CA ALA A 233 16.34 -22.71 6.51
C ALA A 233 15.69 -21.87 5.39
N ASP A 234 15.16 -22.51 4.35
CA ASP A 234 14.54 -21.85 3.19
C ASP A 234 13.10 -21.47 3.46
N VAL A 235 12.44 -22.17 4.40
CA VAL A 235 11.09 -21.85 4.89
C VAL A 235 11.01 -20.41 5.38
N VAL A 236 12.05 -19.95 6.08
CA VAL A 236 12.12 -18.57 6.59
C VAL A 236 12.17 -17.55 5.45
N ALA A 237 12.88 -17.86 4.37
CA ALA A 237 12.93 -17.00 3.19
C ALA A 237 11.55 -16.95 2.50
N VAL A 238 10.90 -18.11 2.33
CA VAL A 238 9.55 -18.22 1.76
C VAL A 238 8.54 -17.39 2.55
N ILE A 239 8.49 -17.54 3.88
CA ILE A 239 7.61 -16.73 4.75
C ILE A 239 7.91 -15.23 4.59
N GLY A 240 9.19 -14.86 4.53
CA GLY A 240 9.61 -13.48 4.34
C GLY A 240 9.11 -12.88 3.02
N THR A 241 9.14 -13.66 1.93
CA THR A 241 8.68 -13.18 0.61
C THR A 241 7.17 -13.03 0.48
N MET A 242 6.41 -13.87 1.21
CA MET A 242 4.95 -13.75 1.33
C MET A 242 4.54 -12.48 2.08
N ASP A 243 5.44 -11.91 2.89
CA ASP A 243 5.18 -10.71 3.69
C ASP A 243 3.95 -10.88 4.59
N VAL A 244 3.99 -11.93 5.41
CA VAL A 244 2.88 -12.34 6.28
C VAL A 244 2.75 -11.40 7.47
N VAL A 245 1.56 -10.82 7.65
CA VAL A 245 1.17 -10.10 8.87
C VAL A 245 -0.05 -10.79 9.47
N PHE A 246 0.11 -11.47 10.61
CA PHE A 246 -0.96 -12.31 11.17
C PHE A 246 -2.25 -11.55 11.51
N GLY A 247 -2.16 -10.27 11.85
CA GLY A 247 -3.33 -9.43 12.08
C GLY A 247 -4.28 -9.34 10.88
N GLU A 248 -3.78 -9.54 9.64
CA GLU A 248 -4.67 -9.61 8.48
C GLU A 248 -5.25 -11.01 8.21
N ILE A 249 -4.53 -12.06 8.60
CA ILE A 249 -4.83 -13.46 8.29
C ILE A 249 -5.86 -14.04 9.25
N ASP A 250 -5.79 -13.70 10.54
CA ASP A 250 -6.59 -14.31 11.61
C ASP A 250 -8.07 -13.89 11.64
N ARG A 251 -8.58 -13.19 10.62
CA ARG A 251 -9.89 -12.49 10.62
C ARG A 251 -11.05 -13.22 9.91
#